data_AF-A0A250IJ58-F1
#
_entry.id   AF-A0A250IJ58-F1
#
_cell.length_a   1.000
_cell.length_b   1.000
_cell.length_c   1.000
_cell.angle_alpha   90.00
_cell.angle_beta   90.00
_cell.angle_gamma   90.00
#
_symmetry.space_group_name_H-M   'P 1'
#
loop_
_entity.id
_entity.type
_entity.pdbx_description
1 polymer ?
#
loop_
_entity_poly.entity_id
_entity_poly.type
_entity_poly.pdbx_seq_one_letter_code
_entity_poly.pdbx_strand_id
1 'polypeptide(L)'
;MRFTMRSLAVAAAFAGGSLSLLSSCAPPDVDDAPEVGTTRAGINTASTTIGGYPVWVHFTNPPAHGGDDRTILNEAIRLINDTPSGGKIRAAIHSLTANGVYTALINAKNRGVSVQVVEDGSDEFEEDTSPRQLHSALGSNHVFCGDRKAGGNYGCITTDSSGIMHTKLYTFSQTKDPNGVLRSNVVWFGSANMTYATGSQTFNNTVTIYGDAEQFNQFNTYFNQLFAQKHYSGNNFYDASVPRGYWTGTARVYASPDQDGDLVYNRLNDIVANADCRVRVAQASIHDSRPELVDLLVRLKNGGCKVWVVANKVESTSLGKFKGAGISVRKHDVHDKFILVYSRFAESTDNRSLVFTGSHNWTYSANYRNDEIFVRLESEALYSAYYDHFNDAYNNGPAM
;
A
#
# COMPACT_ATOMS: atom_id res chain seq x y z
N MET A 1 -36.83 -12.52 64.26
CA MET A 1 -36.45 -12.77 65.67
C MET A 1 -34.95 -13.08 65.69
N ARG A 2 -34.23 -12.44 66.61
CA ARG A 2 -32.76 -12.34 66.68
C ARG A 2 -32.04 -13.68 66.48
N PHE A 3 -30.96 -13.67 65.69
CA PHE A 3 -29.89 -14.66 65.82
C PHE A 3 -28.54 -13.98 66.00
N THR A 4 -27.92 -14.41 67.08
CA THR A 4 -26.64 -14.03 67.69
C THR A 4 -25.44 -14.48 66.86
N MET A 5 -24.41 -13.61 66.82
CA MET A 5 -23.04 -13.94 66.44
C MET A 5 -22.46 -15.04 67.34
N ARG A 6 -21.76 -16.01 66.72
CA ARG A 6 -20.56 -16.63 67.29
C ARG A 6 -19.55 -16.90 66.19
N SER A 7 -18.37 -16.32 66.39
CA SER A 7 -17.17 -16.46 65.57
C SER A 7 -16.62 -17.89 65.64
N LEU A 8 -16.24 -18.44 64.49
CA LEU A 8 -15.25 -19.50 64.39
C LEU A 8 -14.17 -19.06 63.41
N ALA A 9 -12.92 -19.05 63.89
CA ALA A 9 -11.73 -18.83 63.09
C ALA A 9 -11.54 -20.02 62.13
N VAL A 10 -11.26 -19.73 60.87
CA VAL A 10 -10.75 -20.70 59.90
C VAL A 10 -9.48 -20.12 59.30
N ALA A 11 -8.39 -20.87 59.43
CA ALA A 11 -7.11 -20.60 58.80
C ALA A 11 -7.26 -20.70 57.28
N ALA A 12 -6.92 -19.62 56.58
CA ALA A 12 -6.86 -19.59 55.12
C ALA A 12 -5.45 -19.95 54.66
N ALA A 13 -5.35 -21.04 53.89
CA ALA A 13 -4.16 -21.40 53.15
C ALA A 13 -3.92 -20.39 52.02
N PHE A 14 -2.69 -19.89 51.91
CA PHE A 14 -2.22 -19.06 50.80
C PHE A 14 -2.14 -19.92 49.53
N ALA A 15 -3.03 -19.66 48.57
CA ALA A 15 -2.81 -20.03 47.17
C ALA A 15 -2.23 -18.80 46.46
N GLY A 16 -1.00 -18.94 45.96
CA GLY A 16 -0.30 -17.90 45.21
C GLY A 16 -1.02 -17.59 43.90
N GLY A 17 -1.60 -16.40 43.82
CA GLY A 17 -2.03 -15.80 42.57
C GLY A 17 -0.82 -15.18 41.86
N SER A 18 -0.44 -15.77 40.73
CA SER A 18 0.51 -15.18 39.79
C SER A 18 -0.07 -13.88 39.21
N LEU A 19 0.57 -12.76 39.57
CA LEU A 19 0.34 -11.45 38.98
C LEU A 19 0.78 -11.49 37.51
N SER A 20 -0.15 -11.50 36.57
CA SER A 20 0.12 -11.25 35.15
C SER A 20 0.35 -9.75 34.97
N LEU A 21 1.62 -9.36 35.01
CA LEU A 21 2.08 -8.05 34.58
C LEU A 21 1.85 -7.93 33.06
N LEU A 22 0.88 -7.09 32.68
CA LEU A 22 0.74 -6.57 31.32
C LEU A 22 1.95 -5.67 31.05
N SER A 23 3.00 -6.26 30.49
CA SER A 23 4.15 -5.50 29.98
C SER A 23 3.71 -4.78 28.70
N SER A 24 3.70 -3.45 28.73
CA SER A 24 3.56 -2.62 27.53
C SER A 24 4.79 -2.86 26.65
N CYS A 25 4.64 -3.63 25.57
CA CYS A 25 5.68 -3.78 24.56
C CYS A 25 5.69 -2.52 23.68
N ALA A 26 6.49 -1.53 24.06
CA ALA A 26 7.03 -0.62 23.05
C ALA A 26 7.85 -1.45 22.05
N PRO A 27 7.78 -1.18 20.73
CA PRO A 27 8.71 -1.78 19.78
C PRO A 27 10.14 -1.39 20.20
N PRO A 28 11.12 -2.30 20.06
CA PRO A 28 12.47 -2.07 20.56
C PRO A 28 13.07 -0.79 19.94
N ASP A 29 13.72 -0.01 20.80
CA ASP A 29 14.58 1.08 20.37
C ASP A 29 15.80 0.51 19.65
N VAL A 30 15.88 0.74 18.34
CA VAL A 30 17.09 0.47 17.57
C VAL A 30 17.83 1.80 17.43
N ASP A 31 18.97 1.89 18.11
CA ASP A 31 19.95 2.97 17.99
C ASP A 31 20.72 2.86 16.66
N ASP A 32 21.32 3.99 16.25
CA ASP A 32 22.02 4.23 14.97
C ASP A 32 23.30 3.39 14.72
N ALA A 33 23.40 2.16 15.23
CA ALA A 33 24.47 1.23 14.89
C ALA A 33 24.09 0.40 13.65
N PRO A 34 25.04 0.09 12.75
CA PRO A 34 24.80 -0.91 11.72
C PRO A 34 24.57 -2.26 12.41
N GLU A 35 23.32 -2.74 12.43
CA GLU A 35 23.04 -4.15 12.70
C GLU A 35 23.75 -4.95 11.62
N VAL A 36 24.85 -5.61 12.00
CA VAL A 36 25.41 -6.71 11.23
C VAL A 36 24.40 -7.85 11.33
N GLY A 37 23.40 -7.80 10.45
CA GLY A 37 22.30 -8.74 10.39
C GLY A 37 22.82 -10.12 10.00
N THR A 38 22.64 -11.07 10.90
CA THR A 38 22.52 -12.49 10.55
C THR A 38 21.55 -12.64 9.38
N THR A 39 21.91 -13.45 8.38
CA THR A 39 21.11 -13.76 7.18
C THR A 39 19.72 -14.33 7.53
N ARG A 40 18.77 -13.45 7.89
CA ARG A 40 17.34 -13.79 7.97
C ARG A 40 16.84 -13.86 6.53
N ALA A 41 16.10 -14.92 6.18
CA ALA A 41 15.37 -14.93 4.93
C ALA A 41 14.39 -13.74 4.94
N GLY A 42 14.41 -12.93 3.89
CA GLY A 42 13.58 -11.73 3.81
C GLY A 42 12.10 -12.05 3.96
N ILE A 43 11.34 -11.09 4.49
CA ILE A 43 9.89 -11.28 4.66
C ILE A 43 9.19 -11.19 3.31
N ASN A 44 8.31 -12.13 3.00
CA ASN A 44 7.56 -12.16 1.75
C ASN A 44 6.04 -12.13 1.95
N THR A 45 5.54 -12.50 3.14
CA THR A 45 4.12 -12.44 3.47
C THR A 45 3.88 -12.27 4.96
N ALA A 46 2.76 -11.62 5.32
CA ALA A 46 2.22 -11.59 6.66
C ALA A 46 0.69 -11.46 6.63
N SER A 47 0.03 -11.76 7.75
CA SER A 47 -1.41 -11.60 7.87
C SER A 47 -1.82 -11.03 9.22
N THR A 48 -3.01 -10.42 9.26
CA THR A 48 -3.64 -9.90 10.46
C THR A 48 -5.17 -9.90 10.31
N THR A 49 -5.87 -9.34 11.28
CA THR A 49 -7.29 -9.00 11.18
C THR A 49 -7.47 -7.53 11.54
N ILE A 50 -8.19 -6.77 10.69
CA ILE A 50 -8.53 -5.37 10.94
C ILE A 50 -10.04 -5.24 10.84
N GLY A 51 -10.69 -4.70 11.89
CA GLY A 51 -12.15 -4.57 11.91
C GLY A 51 -12.92 -5.90 11.80
N GLY A 52 -12.29 -7.03 12.16
CA GLY A 52 -12.86 -8.38 12.00
C GLY A 52 -12.63 -9.02 10.62
N TYR A 53 -11.99 -8.31 9.69
CA TYR A 53 -11.70 -8.80 8.34
C TYR A 53 -10.26 -9.31 8.22
N PRO A 54 -10.04 -10.50 7.65
CA PRO A 54 -8.69 -10.99 7.34
C PRO A 54 -7.99 -10.05 6.36
N VAL A 55 -6.74 -9.72 6.67
CA VAL A 55 -5.88 -8.91 5.81
C VAL A 55 -4.55 -9.65 5.61
N TRP A 56 -4.11 -9.73 4.36
CA TRP A 56 -2.83 -10.29 3.98
C TRP A 56 -1.98 -9.24 3.30
N VAL A 57 -0.67 -9.29 3.52
CA VAL A 57 0.30 -8.47 2.81
C VAL A 57 1.34 -9.35 2.18
N HIS A 58 1.78 -8.97 0.99
CA HIS A 58 2.82 -9.67 0.25
C HIS A 58 3.89 -8.67 -0.18
N PHE A 59 5.13 -9.10 -0.10
CA PHE A 59 6.32 -8.30 -0.40
C PHE A 59 7.16 -9.00 -1.46
N THR A 60 7.92 -8.21 -2.23
CA THR A 60 9.02 -8.74 -3.03
C THR A 60 10.35 -8.31 -2.45
N ASN A 61 11.28 -9.25 -2.31
CA ASN A 61 12.68 -9.02 -1.93
C ASN A 61 13.59 -9.70 -2.98
N PRO A 62 13.82 -9.06 -4.15
CA PRO A 62 14.59 -9.66 -5.22
C PRO A 62 16.00 -10.14 -4.80
N PRO A 63 16.78 -9.39 -3.99
CA PRO A 63 18.08 -9.88 -3.51
C PRO A 63 18.01 -11.22 -2.77
N ALA A 64 16.97 -11.46 -1.97
CA ALA A 64 16.76 -12.74 -1.28
C ALA A 64 16.34 -13.89 -2.22
N HIS A 65 15.91 -13.57 -3.45
CA HIS A 65 15.35 -14.49 -4.43
C HIS A 65 16.09 -14.48 -5.78
N GLY A 66 17.40 -14.22 -5.77
CA GLY A 66 18.23 -14.31 -6.98
C GLY A 66 17.96 -13.22 -8.03
N GLY A 67 17.40 -12.09 -7.60
CA GLY A 67 17.05 -10.95 -8.45
C GLY A 67 15.66 -11.00 -9.07
N ASP A 68 14.88 -12.07 -8.87
CA ASP A 68 13.51 -12.21 -9.41
C ASP A 68 12.58 -12.82 -8.35
N ASP A 69 11.95 -11.98 -7.54
CA ASP A 69 10.95 -12.40 -6.56
C ASP A 69 9.54 -12.29 -7.12
N ARG A 70 8.93 -13.43 -7.46
CA ARG A 70 7.58 -13.48 -8.04
C ARG A 70 6.46 -13.54 -7.02
N THR A 71 6.72 -13.35 -5.73
CA THR A 71 5.71 -13.50 -4.65
C THR A 71 4.42 -12.74 -4.97
N ILE A 72 4.51 -11.46 -5.34
CA ILE A 72 3.33 -10.62 -5.62
C ILE A 72 2.64 -11.03 -6.94
N LEU A 73 3.39 -11.30 -8.00
CA LEU A 73 2.81 -11.75 -9.28
C LEU A 73 2.08 -13.09 -9.11
N ASN A 74 2.67 -14.02 -8.36
CA ASN A 74 2.07 -15.31 -8.07
C ASN A 74 0.81 -15.16 -7.21
N GLU A 75 0.77 -14.23 -6.26
CA GLU A 75 -0.45 -13.96 -5.50
C GLU A 75 -1.58 -13.40 -6.37
N ALA A 76 -1.28 -12.43 -7.24
CA ALA A 76 -2.28 -11.92 -8.19
C ALA A 76 -2.83 -13.05 -9.09
N ILE A 77 -1.93 -13.89 -9.63
CA ILE A 77 -2.31 -15.07 -10.43
C ILE A 77 -3.16 -16.05 -9.62
N ARG A 78 -2.81 -16.31 -8.36
CA ARG A 78 -3.56 -17.20 -7.47
C ARG A 78 -4.98 -16.68 -7.25
N LEU A 79 -5.15 -15.41 -6.91
CA LEU A 79 -6.46 -14.79 -6.71
C LEU A 79 -7.34 -14.87 -7.98
N ILE A 80 -6.75 -14.64 -9.16
CA ILE A 80 -7.44 -14.76 -10.45
C ILE A 80 -7.86 -16.21 -10.74
N ASN A 81 -6.96 -17.16 -10.53
CA ASN A 81 -7.22 -18.58 -10.79
C ASN A 81 -8.24 -19.18 -9.82
N ASP A 82 -8.20 -18.77 -8.55
CA ASP A 82 -9.12 -19.23 -7.50
C ASP A 82 -10.52 -18.56 -7.57
N THR A 83 -10.70 -17.58 -8.45
CA THR A 83 -12.03 -17.02 -8.72
C THR A 83 -12.89 -18.05 -9.48
N PRO A 84 -14.00 -18.55 -8.90
CA PRO A 84 -14.82 -19.59 -9.51
C PRO A 84 -15.65 -19.04 -10.68
N SER A 85 -16.11 -19.95 -11.55
CA SER A 85 -17.06 -19.63 -12.63
C SER A 85 -18.29 -18.88 -12.09
N GLY A 86 -18.80 -17.90 -12.86
CA GLY A 86 -19.85 -16.98 -12.41
C GLY A 86 -19.38 -15.89 -11.45
N GLY A 87 -18.12 -15.91 -11.00
CA GLY A 87 -17.49 -14.82 -10.26
C GLY A 87 -17.16 -13.60 -11.14
N LYS A 88 -16.68 -12.54 -10.51
CA LYS A 88 -16.28 -11.29 -11.19
C LYS A 88 -14.91 -10.82 -10.72
N ILE A 89 -14.10 -10.36 -11.69
CA ILE A 89 -12.80 -9.72 -11.51
C ILE A 89 -12.86 -8.34 -12.15
N ARG A 90 -12.39 -7.33 -11.44
CA ARG A 90 -12.08 -6.01 -11.99
C ARG A 90 -10.63 -5.66 -11.68
N ALA A 91 -9.86 -5.26 -12.68
CA ALA A 91 -8.44 -4.98 -12.52
C ALA A 91 -8.08 -3.61 -13.10
N ALA A 92 -7.52 -2.73 -12.28
CA ALA A 92 -6.79 -1.55 -12.74
C ALA A 92 -5.30 -1.89 -12.77
N ILE A 93 -4.71 -1.86 -13.95
CA ILE A 93 -3.34 -2.28 -14.23
C ILE A 93 -2.58 -1.14 -14.89
N HIS A 94 -1.62 -0.54 -14.19
CA HIS A 94 -0.81 0.51 -14.81
C HIS A 94 0.09 -0.01 -15.94
N SER A 95 0.66 -1.21 -15.79
CA SER A 95 1.48 -1.80 -16.86
C SER A 95 1.51 -3.32 -16.78
N LEU A 96 1.47 -3.98 -17.94
CA LEU A 96 1.37 -5.44 -18.09
C LEU A 96 2.36 -6.02 -19.10
N THR A 97 3.36 -6.75 -18.59
CA THR A 97 4.27 -7.60 -19.39
C THR A 97 4.50 -8.98 -18.78
N ALA A 98 3.94 -9.22 -17.58
CA ALA A 98 3.98 -10.52 -16.93
C ALA A 98 2.95 -11.46 -17.58
N ASN A 99 3.41 -12.24 -18.57
CA ASN A 99 2.58 -13.21 -19.31
C ASN A 99 1.70 -14.10 -18.43
N GLY A 100 2.15 -14.46 -17.22
CA GLY A 100 1.37 -15.26 -16.27
C GLY A 100 0.07 -14.57 -15.82
N VAL A 101 0.11 -13.25 -15.57
CA VAL A 101 -1.05 -12.46 -15.14
C VAL A 101 -2.04 -12.32 -16.30
N TYR A 102 -1.53 -11.92 -17.47
CA TYR A 102 -2.30 -11.85 -18.72
C TYR A 102 -3.02 -13.19 -19.03
N THR A 103 -2.27 -14.29 -19.01
CA THR A 103 -2.79 -15.65 -19.27
C THR A 103 -3.86 -16.03 -18.24
N ALA A 104 -3.65 -15.72 -16.96
CA ALA A 104 -4.62 -16.00 -15.90
C ALA A 104 -5.95 -15.27 -16.13
N LEU A 105 -5.92 -14.00 -16.57
CA LEU A 105 -7.14 -13.22 -16.88
C LEU A 105 -7.93 -13.82 -18.05
N ILE A 106 -7.26 -14.22 -19.13
CA ILE A 106 -7.90 -14.92 -20.26
C ILE A 106 -8.51 -16.25 -19.78
N ASN A 107 -7.76 -17.02 -18.99
CA ASN A 107 -8.24 -18.31 -18.46
C ASN A 107 -9.45 -18.13 -17.53
N ALA A 108 -9.48 -17.06 -16.72
CA ALA A 108 -10.65 -16.72 -15.91
C ALA A 108 -11.87 -16.43 -16.79
N LYS A 109 -11.72 -15.59 -17.82
CA LYS A 109 -12.78 -15.32 -18.80
C LYS A 109 -13.30 -16.61 -19.44
N ASN A 110 -12.40 -17.47 -19.92
CA ASN A 110 -12.75 -18.74 -20.57
C ASN A 110 -13.44 -19.73 -19.61
N ARG A 111 -13.15 -19.65 -18.31
CA ARG A 111 -13.82 -20.41 -17.25
C ARG A 111 -15.22 -19.88 -16.91
N GLY A 112 -15.64 -18.76 -17.49
CA GLY A 112 -16.94 -18.12 -17.23
C GLY A 112 -16.93 -17.08 -16.11
N VAL A 113 -15.76 -16.52 -15.78
CA VAL A 113 -15.64 -15.36 -14.88
C VAL A 113 -15.87 -14.07 -15.68
N SER A 114 -16.63 -13.13 -15.12
CA SER A 114 -16.73 -11.78 -15.68
C SER A 114 -15.45 -11.01 -15.38
N VAL A 115 -14.66 -10.68 -16.40
CA VAL A 115 -13.39 -9.95 -16.25
C VAL A 115 -13.52 -8.58 -16.88
N GLN A 116 -13.26 -7.52 -16.11
CA GLN A 116 -13.14 -6.14 -16.60
C GLN A 116 -11.75 -5.59 -16.27
N VAL A 117 -11.14 -4.88 -17.21
CA VAL A 117 -9.80 -4.31 -17.04
C VAL A 117 -9.83 -2.83 -17.44
N VAL A 118 -9.17 -1.99 -16.65
CA VAL A 118 -8.70 -0.67 -17.06
C VAL A 118 -7.18 -0.69 -17.03
N GLU A 119 -6.56 -0.25 -18.10
CA GLU A 119 -5.12 -0.25 -18.27
C GLU A 119 -4.64 1.15 -18.66
N ASP A 120 -3.42 1.49 -18.24
CA ASP A 120 -2.82 2.75 -18.66
C ASP A 120 -2.79 2.85 -20.19
N GLY A 121 -3.11 4.03 -20.71
CA GLY A 121 -3.14 4.25 -22.14
C GLY A 121 -1.81 4.02 -22.85
N SER A 122 -0.67 4.15 -22.16
CA SER A 122 0.65 3.96 -22.80
C SER A 122 0.85 2.53 -23.27
N ASP A 123 0.32 1.55 -22.54
CA ASP A 123 0.46 0.11 -22.83
C ASP A 123 -0.19 -0.28 -24.18
N GLU A 124 -1.09 0.54 -24.73
CA GLU A 124 -1.60 0.36 -26.10
C GLU A 124 -0.47 0.46 -27.14
N PHE A 125 0.55 1.28 -26.87
CA PHE A 125 1.62 1.66 -27.79
C PHE A 125 2.97 0.99 -27.51
N GLU A 126 3.08 0.23 -26.42
CA GLU A 126 4.32 -0.47 -26.03
C GLU A 126 4.69 -1.62 -26.99
N GLU A 127 5.97 -1.99 -27.04
CA GLU A 127 6.43 -3.08 -27.92
C GLU A 127 5.82 -4.43 -27.53
N ASP A 128 5.67 -4.69 -26.22
CA ASP A 128 5.03 -5.89 -25.70
C ASP A 128 3.56 -5.96 -26.19
N THR A 129 3.16 -7.11 -26.71
CA THR A 129 1.82 -7.28 -27.29
C THR A 129 0.78 -7.78 -26.30
N SER A 130 1.18 -8.18 -25.09
CA SER A 130 0.28 -8.75 -24.07
C SER A 130 -0.90 -7.84 -23.73
N PRO A 131 -0.73 -6.51 -23.55
CA PRO A 131 -1.86 -5.58 -23.36
C PRO A 131 -2.86 -5.62 -24.52
N ARG A 132 -2.37 -5.54 -25.76
CA ARG A 132 -3.22 -5.57 -26.97
C ARG A 132 -3.91 -6.92 -27.17
N GLN A 133 -3.25 -8.02 -26.83
CA GLN A 133 -3.85 -9.34 -26.87
C GLN A 133 -4.94 -9.49 -25.80
N LEU A 134 -4.72 -8.95 -24.59
CA LEU A 134 -5.74 -8.90 -23.53
C LEU A 134 -6.96 -8.10 -23.97
N HIS A 135 -6.72 -6.94 -24.60
CA HIS A 135 -7.78 -6.12 -25.20
C HIS A 135 -8.57 -6.89 -26.24
N SER A 136 -7.89 -7.55 -27.19
CA SER A 136 -8.55 -8.38 -28.20
C SER A 136 -9.39 -9.50 -27.56
N ALA A 137 -8.90 -10.13 -26.50
CA ALA A 137 -9.61 -11.19 -25.79
C ALA A 137 -10.82 -10.69 -25.00
N LEU A 138 -10.75 -9.52 -24.35
CA LEU A 138 -11.82 -9.01 -23.48
C LEU A 138 -12.84 -8.11 -24.21
N GLY A 139 -12.47 -7.55 -25.36
CA GLY A 139 -13.31 -6.63 -26.13
C GLY A 139 -13.68 -5.40 -25.31
N SER A 140 -14.97 -5.04 -25.29
CA SER A 140 -15.48 -3.89 -24.54
C SER A 140 -15.31 -3.97 -23.02
N ASN A 141 -14.87 -5.11 -22.47
CA ASN A 141 -14.53 -5.24 -21.06
C ASN A 141 -13.08 -4.83 -20.74
N HIS A 142 -12.31 -4.35 -21.72
CA HIS A 142 -11.00 -3.77 -21.49
C HIS A 142 -10.93 -2.34 -22.03
N VAL A 143 -10.50 -1.40 -21.19
CA VAL A 143 -10.29 0.01 -21.56
C VAL A 143 -8.81 0.35 -21.42
N PHE A 144 -8.19 0.75 -22.53
CA PHE A 144 -6.98 1.57 -22.49
C PHE A 144 -7.39 3.00 -22.19
N CYS A 145 -6.84 3.56 -21.12
CA CYS A 145 -7.25 4.87 -20.64
C CYS A 145 -6.66 6.03 -21.45
N GLY A 146 -7.27 7.19 -21.29
CA GLY A 146 -6.85 8.43 -21.91
C GLY A 146 -7.38 8.63 -23.33
N ASP A 147 -6.71 9.49 -24.09
CA ASP A 147 -7.19 9.93 -25.41
C ASP A 147 -6.76 9.03 -26.57
N ARG A 148 -6.09 7.90 -26.25
CA ARG A 148 -5.60 6.89 -27.18
C ARG A 148 -4.70 7.47 -28.27
N LYS A 149 -3.81 8.39 -27.88
CA LYS A 149 -2.76 8.93 -28.74
C LYS A 149 -1.39 8.68 -28.13
N ALA A 150 -0.43 8.30 -28.96
CA ALA A 150 0.96 8.22 -28.55
C ALA A 150 1.45 9.59 -28.04
N GLY A 151 2.00 9.60 -26.83
CA GLY A 151 2.43 10.80 -26.11
C GLY A 151 1.30 11.68 -25.57
N GLY A 152 0.06 11.18 -25.56
CA GLY A 152 -1.12 11.86 -25.03
C GLY A 152 -1.35 11.63 -23.54
N ASN A 153 -2.57 11.92 -23.11
CA ASN A 153 -3.06 11.53 -21.79
C ASN A 153 -3.28 10.01 -21.80
N TYR A 154 -2.84 9.34 -20.74
CA TYR A 154 -2.98 7.90 -20.57
C TYR A 154 -3.76 7.50 -19.31
N GLY A 155 -4.33 8.47 -18.60
CA GLY A 155 -5.15 8.24 -17.41
C GLY A 155 -6.65 8.21 -17.70
N CYS A 156 -7.41 7.55 -16.83
CA CYS A 156 -8.84 7.37 -17.02
C CYS A 156 -9.66 8.53 -16.45
N ILE A 157 -9.28 9.04 -15.28
CA ILE A 157 -9.99 10.13 -14.60
C ILE A 157 -9.34 11.48 -14.95
N THR A 158 -8.01 11.52 -14.92
CA THR A 158 -7.26 12.74 -15.21
C THR A 158 -7.56 13.34 -16.58
N THR A 159 -7.59 14.67 -16.64
CA THR A 159 -7.66 15.45 -17.88
C THR A 159 -6.33 16.14 -18.21
N ASP A 160 -5.29 15.99 -17.39
CA ASP A 160 -3.96 16.54 -17.67
C ASP A 160 -3.32 15.77 -18.83
N SER A 161 -2.75 16.47 -19.81
CA SER A 161 -2.15 15.84 -21.01
C SER A 161 -0.98 14.91 -20.72
N SER A 162 -0.36 15.03 -19.54
CA SER A 162 0.73 14.17 -19.07
C SER A 162 0.31 13.25 -17.92
N GLY A 163 -1.00 13.15 -17.64
CA GLY A 163 -1.55 12.25 -16.63
C GLY A 163 -1.60 10.81 -17.11
N ILE A 164 -1.42 9.89 -16.15
CA ILE A 164 -1.38 8.42 -16.37
C ILE A 164 -2.32 7.71 -15.39
N MET A 165 -2.82 6.52 -15.75
CA MET A 165 -3.53 5.63 -14.82
C MET A 165 -2.49 4.81 -14.07
N HIS A 166 -2.14 5.25 -12.88
CA HIS A 166 -1.04 4.65 -12.11
C HIS A 166 -1.53 3.83 -10.91
N THR A 167 -2.83 3.54 -10.82
CA THR A 167 -3.40 2.66 -9.79
C THR A 167 -3.14 1.18 -10.10
N LYS A 168 -2.89 0.39 -9.05
CA LYS A 168 -2.80 -1.08 -9.13
C LYS A 168 -3.78 -1.67 -8.15
N LEU A 169 -4.90 -2.16 -8.68
CA LEU A 169 -6.07 -2.55 -7.91
C LEU A 169 -6.73 -3.75 -8.57
N TYR A 170 -7.08 -4.75 -7.78
CA TYR A 170 -7.99 -5.81 -8.18
C TYR A 170 -9.14 -5.90 -7.19
N THR A 171 -10.33 -6.17 -7.69
CA THR A 171 -11.44 -6.61 -6.86
C THR A 171 -11.97 -7.93 -7.39
N PHE A 172 -12.29 -8.84 -6.47
CA PHE A 172 -12.83 -10.16 -6.78
C PHE A 172 -14.14 -10.30 -6.01
N SER A 173 -15.24 -10.64 -6.71
CA SER A 173 -16.51 -10.91 -6.02
C SER A 173 -16.36 -12.03 -4.99
N GLN A 174 -15.55 -13.03 -5.32
CA GLN A 174 -15.09 -14.08 -4.43
C GLN A 174 -13.82 -14.75 -4.96
N THR A 175 -12.90 -15.12 -4.06
CA THR A 175 -11.71 -15.92 -4.34
C THR A 175 -11.17 -16.52 -3.04
N LYS A 176 -10.20 -17.43 -3.09
CA LYS A 176 -9.66 -18.05 -1.87
C LYS A 176 -8.63 -17.15 -1.19
N ASP A 177 -8.63 -17.12 0.14
CA ASP A 177 -7.49 -16.61 0.90
C ASP A 177 -6.30 -17.60 0.84
N PRO A 178 -5.09 -17.23 1.31
CA PRO A 178 -3.93 -18.13 1.29
C PRO A 178 -4.10 -19.42 2.11
N ASN A 179 -5.11 -19.50 2.99
CA ASN A 179 -5.47 -20.73 3.71
C ASN A 179 -6.45 -21.61 2.91
N GLY A 180 -6.81 -21.22 1.69
CA GLY A 180 -7.72 -21.96 0.81
C GLY A 180 -9.21 -21.73 1.11
N VAL A 181 -9.56 -20.81 2.02
CA VAL A 181 -10.96 -20.52 2.35
C VAL A 181 -11.53 -19.57 1.31
N LEU A 182 -12.66 -19.94 0.70
CA LEU A 182 -13.37 -19.05 -0.23
C LEU A 182 -13.95 -17.85 0.54
N ARG A 183 -13.56 -16.65 0.13
CA ARG A 183 -13.99 -15.37 0.71
C ARG A 183 -14.69 -14.55 -0.37
N SER A 184 -15.72 -13.81 0.03
CA SER A 184 -16.36 -12.80 -0.82
C SER A 184 -15.74 -11.42 -0.61
N ASN A 185 -16.04 -10.46 -1.48
CA ASN A 185 -15.69 -9.04 -1.32
C ASN A 185 -14.19 -8.85 -1.10
N VAL A 186 -13.38 -9.30 -2.05
CA VAL A 186 -11.92 -9.28 -1.92
C VAL A 186 -11.37 -8.09 -2.69
N VAL A 187 -10.52 -7.32 -2.02
CA VAL A 187 -9.81 -6.17 -2.60
C VAL A 187 -8.32 -6.41 -2.47
N TRP A 188 -7.58 -6.30 -3.55
CA TRP A 188 -6.12 -6.33 -3.59
C TRP A 188 -5.61 -5.00 -4.16
N PHE A 189 -4.58 -4.40 -3.57
CA PHE A 189 -3.95 -3.19 -4.09
C PHE A 189 -2.50 -3.07 -3.64
N GLY A 190 -1.70 -2.22 -4.29
CA GLY A 190 -0.33 -1.98 -3.85
C GLY A 190 0.53 -1.19 -4.84
N SER A 191 1.84 -1.41 -4.77
CA SER A 191 2.83 -0.66 -5.55
C SER A 191 3.27 -1.35 -6.85
N ALA A 192 3.09 -2.67 -6.95
CA ALA A 192 3.67 -3.51 -7.99
C ALA A 192 2.93 -3.41 -9.33
N ASN A 193 3.65 -3.08 -10.40
CA ASN A 193 3.14 -3.29 -11.77
C ASN A 193 3.01 -4.79 -12.07
N MET A 194 2.22 -5.15 -13.08
CA MET A 194 2.11 -6.53 -13.56
C MET A 194 3.21 -6.83 -14.59
N THR A 195 4.45 -6.53 -14.23
CA THR A 195 5.64 -6.66 -15.10
C THR A 195 6.74 -7.41 -14.37
N TYR A 196 7.72 -7.96 -15.09
CA TYR A 196 8.91 -8.53 -14.44
C TYR A 196 9.84 -7.42 -13.93
N ALA A 197 10.14 -6.44 -14.78
CA ALA A 197 11.13 -5.39 -14.51
C ALA A 197 10.87 -4.61 -13.22
N THR A 198 9.61 -4.30 -12.90
CA THR A 198 9.27 -3.60 -11.65
C THR A 198 8.35 -4.40 -10.74
N GLY A 199 7.63 -5.42 -11.21
CA GLY A 199 6.77 -6.23 -10.34
C GLY A 199 7.50 -7.35 -9.59
N SER A 200 8.59 -7.90 -10.14
CA SER A 200 9.34 -8.99 -9.49
C SER A 200 10.83 -8.72 -9.27
N GLN A 201 11.42 -7.80 -10.04
CA GLN A 201 12.86 -7.47 -9.95
C GLN A 201 13.16 -6.26 -9.05
N THR A 202 12.15 -5.69 -8.38
CA THR A 202 12.32 -4.58 -7.42
C THR A 202 11.51 -4.83 -6.15
N PHE A 203 11.82 -4.11 -5.06
CA PHE A 203 11.06 -4.21 -3.81
C PHE A 203 9.67 -3.58 -3.97
N ASN A 204 8.63 -4.31 -3.60
CA ASN A 204 7.23 -3.88 -3.65
C ASN A 204 6.44 -4.45 -2.48
N ASN A 205 5.25 -3.89 -2.28
CA ASN A 205 4.28 -4.38 -1.31
C ASN A 205 2.87 -4.35 -1.89
N THR A 206 2.03 -5.26 -1.40
CA THR A 206 0.60 -5.30 -1.69
C THR A 206 -0.20 -5.69 -0.46
N VAL A 207 -1.46 -5.29 -0.44
CA VAL A 207 -2.43 -5.57 0.63
C VAL A 207 -3.64 -6.24 0.00
N THR A 208 -4.13 -7.31 0.63
CA THR A 208 -5.40 -7.96 0.28
C THR A 208 -6.33 -7.95 1.49
N ILE A 209 -7.52 -7.40 1.33
CA ILE A 209 -8.58 -7.34 2.34
C ILE A 209 -9.69 -8.29 1.90
N TYR A 210 -10.14 -9.17 2.81
CA TYR A 210 -11.17 -10.17 2.54
C TYR A 210 -12.44 -9.90 3.35
N GLY A 211 -13.59 -9.88 2.68
CA GLY A 211 -14.91 -9.92 3.35
C GLY A 211 -15.53 -8.56 3.67
N ASP A 212 -14.77 -7.47 3.63
CA ASP A 212 -15.29 -6.11 3.87
C ASP A 212 -16.13 -5.64 2.67
N ALA A 213 -17.44 -5.85 2.76
CA ALA A 213 -18.40 -5.51 1.71
C ALA A 213 -18.46 -4.00 1.42
N GLU A 214 -18.32 -3.16 2.45
CA GLU A 214 -18.37 -1.70 2.29
C GLU A 214 -17.14 -1.21 1.54
N GLN A 215 -15.96 -1.61 1.99
CA GLN A 215 -14.68 -1.29 1.34
C GLN A 215 -14.65 -1.79 -0.11
N PHE A 216 -15.12 -3.02 -0.36
CA PHE A 216 -15.24 -3.60 -1.70
C PHE A 216 -16.17 -2.78 -2.61
N ASN A 217 -17.32 -2.33 -2.11
CA ASN A 217 -18.25 -1.52 -2.89
C ASN A 217 -17.70 -0.12 -3.21
N GLN A 218 -16.95 0.48 -2.29
CA GLN A 218 -16.28 1.77 -2.51
C GLN A 218 -15.19 1.64 -3.59
N PHE A 219 -14.34 0.62 -3.53
CA PHE A 219 -13.35 0.35 -4.59
C PHE A 219 -13.99 0.02 -5.94
N ASN A 220 -15.11 -0.71 -5.95
CA ASN A 220 -15.89 -0.94 -7.17
C ASN A 220 -16.48 0.35 -7.75
N THR A 221 -16.92 1.27 -6.90
CA THR A 221 -17.37 2.60 -7.34
C THR A 221 -16.24 3.36 -8.02
N TYR A 222 -15.05 3.38 -7.40
CA TYR A 222 -13.86 3.99 -8.00
C TYR A 222 -13.46 3.32 -9.33
N PHE A 223 -13.41 1.98 -9.37
CA PHE A 223 -13.13 1.24 -10.60
C PHE A 223 -14.13 1.57 -11.71
N ASN A 224 -15.43 1.66 -11.40
CA ASN A 224 -16.43 2.00 -12.42
C ASN A 224 -16.23 3.42 -12.97
N GLN A 225 -15.69 4.35 -12.17
CA GLN A 225 -15.35 5.70 -12.63
C GLN A 225 -14.12 5.68 -13.54
N LEU A 226 -13.09 4.89 -13.21
CA LEU A 226 -11.95 4.63 -14.11
C LEU A 226 -12.44 4.01 -15.42
N PHE A 227 -13.25 2.95 -15.35
CA PHE A 227 -13.74 2.20 -16.51
C PHE A 227 -14.62 3.06 -17.42
N ALA A 228 -15.38 3.99 -16.85
CA ALA A 228 -16.18 4.96 -17.60
C ALA A 228 -15.37 6.18 -18.10
N GLN A 229 -14.07 6.24 -17.80
CA GLN A 229 -13.20 7.40 -18.03
C GLN A 229 -13.82 8.71 -17.57
N LYS A 230 -14.33 8.71 -16.33
CA LYS A 230 -15.12 9.83 -15.80
C LYS A 230 -14.22 10.98 -15.36
N HIS A 231 -14.26 12.07 -16.12
CA HIS A 231 -13.54 13.31 -15.81
C HIS A 231 -14.29 14.24 -14.86
N TYR A 232 -13.54 15.14 -14.22
CA TYR A 232 -14.05 16.14 -13.30
C TYR A 232 -13.42 17.51 -13.57
N SER A 233 -14.17 18.57 -13.29
CA SER A 233 -13.73 19.94 -13.55
C SER A 233 -12.39 20.23 -12.86
N GLY A 234 -11.51 20.95 -13.57
CA GLY A 234 -10.23 21.38 -13.04
C GLY A 234 -9.21 20.26 -12.83
N ASN A 235 -9.43 19.05 -13.38
CA ASN A 235 -8.60 17.88 -13.07
C ASN A 235 -8.56 17.56 -11.57
N ASN A 236 -9.69 17.71 -10.87
CA ASN A 236 -9.75 17.54 -9.43
C ASN A 236 -10.70 16.38 -9.07
N PHE A 237 -10.15 15.20 -8.80
CA PHE A 237 -10.93 14.01 -8.44
C PHE A 237 -11.22 13.95 -6.94
N TYR A 238 -10.19 14.15 -6.12
CA TYR A 238 -10.34 14.26 -4.69
C TYR A 238 -11.11 15.53 -4.34
N ASP A 239 -12.13 15.41 -3.50
CA ASP A 239 -12.89 16.55 -3.04
C ASP A 239 -13.50 16.18 -1.71
N ALA A 240 -12.98 16.74 -0.61
CA ALA A 240 -13.44 16.39 0.73
C ALA A 240 -14.80 17.03 1.09
N SER A 241 -15.30 17.98 0.29
CA SER A 241 -16.60 18.63 0.54
C SER A 241 -17.78 17.75 0.12
N VAL A 242 -17.51 16.73 -0.71
CA VAL A 242 -18.44 15.69 -1.12
C VAL A 242 -17.78 14.32 -0.92
N PRO A 243 -18.49 13.19 -0.84
CA PRO A 243 -17.85 11.88 -0.65
C PRO A 243 -17.21 11.37 -1.96
N ARG A 244 -16.14 12.03 -2.45
CA ARG A 244 -15.47 11.72 -3.72
C ARG A 244 -13.95 11.67 -3.56
N GLY A 245 -13.34 10.59 -4.08
CA GLY A 245 -11.91 10.35 -3.96
C GLY A 245 -11.44 10.04 -2.53
N TYR A 246 -12.37 9.88 -1.58
CA TYR A 246 -12.09 9.51 -0.20
C TYR A 246 -13.11 8.52 0.32
N TRP A 247 -12.65 7.48 1.01
CA TRP A 247 -13.52 6.55 1.70
C TRP A 247 -12.83 5.84 2.86
N THR A 248 -13.64 5.28 3.75
CA THR A 248 -13.22 4.62 4.99
C THR A 248 -13.86 3.25 5.13
N GLY A 249 -13.13 2.33 5.77
CA GLY A 249 -13.56 1.00 6.15
C GLY A 249 -12.42 0.31 6.88
N THR A 250 -12.10 -0.93 6.52
CA THR A 250 -10.85 -1.59 6.93
C THR A 250 -9.61 -0.74 6.62
N ALA A 251 -9.64 0.02 5.53
CA ALA A 251 -8.61 1.00 5.17
C ALA A 251 -9.21 2.40 4.99
N ARG A 252 -8.40 3.44 5.16
CA ARG A 252 -8.75 4.79 4.73
C ARG A 252 -8.04 5.07 3.41
N VAL A 253 -8.79 5.40 2.36
CA VAL A 253 -8.24 5.52 1.01
C VAL A 253 -8.49 6.93 0.49
N TYR A 254 -7.48 7.46 -0.19
CA TYR A 254 -7.45 8.78 -0.80
C TYR A 254 -6.98 8.60 -2.24
N ALA A 255 -7.75 9.07 -3.22
CA ALA A 255 -7.46 8.90 -4.63
C ALA A 255 -7.25 10.25 -5.32
N SER A 256 -6.15 10.36 -6.06
CA SER A 256 -5.78 11.55 -6.83
C SER A 256 -6.47 11.52 -8.21
N PRO A 257 -6.45 12.61 -8.99
CA PRO A 257 -5.82 13.92 -8.71
C PRO A 257 -6.47 14.73 -7.57
N ASP A 258 -5.66 15.46 -6.79
CA ASP A 258 -6.07 16.49 -5.82
C ASP A 258 -5.46 17.83 -6.22
N GLN A 259 -6.28 18.84 -6.50
CA GLN A 259 -5.83 20.19 -6.84
C GLN A 259 -5.92 21.18 -5.67
N ASP A 260 -6.64 20.82 -4.61
CA ASP A 260 -6.91 21.72 -3.48
C ASP A 260 -5.92 21.49 -2.33
N GLY A 261 -5.16 20.40 -2.38
CA GLY A 261 -4.13 20.10 -1.41
C GLY A 261 -3.21 18.95 -1.81
N ASP A 262 -2.56 18.38 -0.80
CA ASP A 262 -1.59 17.32 -0.97
C ASP A 262 -2.00 16.11 -0.13
N LEU A 263 -2.27 14.99 -0.81
CA LEU A 263 -2.86 13.82 -0.20
C LEU A 263 -1.95 13.13 0.82
N VAL A 264 -0.64 13.33 0.72
CA VAL A 264 0.32 12.71 1.64
C VAL A 264 0.60 13.68 2.79
N TYR A 265 0.92 14.94 2.47
CA TYR A 265 1.22 15.98 3.43
C TYR A 265 0.09 16.14 4.44
N ASN A 266 -1.16 16.25 3.97
CA ASN A 266 -2.32 16.47 4.83
C ASN A 266 -2.55 15.34 5.85
N ARG A 267 -2.01 14.13 5.61
CA ARG A 267 -2.17 12.98 6.51
C ARG A 267 -0.97 12.75 7.42
N LEU A 268 0.22 13.20 7.00
CA LEU A 268 1.44 13.11 7.80
C LEU A 268 1.67 14.37 8.66
N ASN A 269 1.06 15.51 8.30
CA ASN A 269 1.25 16.76 9.02
C ASN A 269 0.71 16.73 10.46
N ASP A 270 -0.20 15.81 10.77
CA ASP A 270 -0.82 15.62 12.09
C ASP A 270 0.05 14.82 13.08
N ILE A 271 1.22 14.35 12.64
CA ILE A 271 2.17 13.62 13.49
C ILE A 271 2.73 14.56 14.55
N VAL A 272 2.62 14.16 15.81
CA VAL A 272 3.24 14.87 16.93
C VAL A 272 4.67 14.37 17.10
N ALA A 273 5.65 15.26 16.93
CA ALA A 273 7.06 14.90 17.08
C ALA A 273 7.49 14.86 18.55
N ASN A 274 8.14 13.76 18.94
CA ASN A 274 8.78 13.55 20.24
C ASN A 274 9.82 12.42 20.12
N ALA A 275 10.48 12.06 21.23
CA ALA A 275 11.53 11.03 21.25
C ALA A 275 11.03 9.61 20.88
N ASP A 276 9.74 9.32 21.06
CA ASP A 276 9.13 8.01 20.74
C ASP A 276 8.73 7.91 19.26
N CYS A 277 8.53 9.05 18.59
CA CYS A 277 8.11 9.11 17.21
C CYS A 277 9.13 8.42 16.27
N ARG A 278 8.63 7.51 15.41
CA ARG A 278 9.41 6.80 14.39
C ARG A 278 8.72 6.96 13.03
N VAL A 279 9.45 7.44 12.03
CA VAL A 279 8.98 7.53 10.64
C VAL A 279 9.96 6.82 9.70
N ARG A 280 9.46 5.90 8.88
CA ARG A 280 10.25 5.19 7.86
C ARG A 280 9.58 5.35 6.50
N VAL A 281 10.34 5.74 5.49
CA VAL A 281 9.82 6.02 4.15
C VAL A 281 10.52 5.15 3.12
N ALA A 282 9.76 4.32 2.42
CA ALA A 282 10.21 3.57 1.27
C ALA A 282 9.51 4.12 0.01
N GLN A 283 10.29 4.63 -0.93
CA GLN A 283 9.75 5.29 -2.12
C GLN A 283 10.53 4.97 -3.40
N ALA A 284 9.82 4.66 -4.47
CA ALA A 284 10.44 4.51 -5.78
C ALA A 284 11.01 5.85 -6.27
N SER A 285 10.36 6.97 -5.97
CA SER A 285 10.84 8.29 -6.37
C SER A 285 10.40 9.41 -5.42
N ILE A 286 11.39 10.20 -4.99
CA ILE A 286 11.22 11.46 -4.26
C ILE A 286 11.77 12.59 -5.15
N HIS A 287 10.88 13.50 -5.58
CA HIS A 287 11.18 14.54 -6.55
C HIS A 287 11.27 15.91 -5.88
N ASP A 288 12.08 16.81 -6.45
CA ASP A 288 12.20 18.19 -5.97
C ASP A 288 10.93 19.02 -6.23
N SER A 289 9.95 18.45 -6.94
CA SER A 289 8.65 19.07 -7.23
C SER A 289 7.60 18.94 -6.12
N ARG A 290 7.91 18.24 -5.02
CA ARG A 290 7.08 18.18 -3.80
C ARG A 290 7.92 18.43 -2.53
N PRO A 291 8.55 19.61 -2.42
CA PRO A 291 9.47 19.93 -1.33
C PRO A 291 8.80 19.89 0.05
N GLU A 292 7.49 20.10 0.14
CA GLU A 292 6.71 20.14 1.39
C GLU A 292 6.75 18.80 2.14
N LEU A 293 6.83 17.67 1.43
CA LEU A 293 6.97 16.34 2.05
C LEU A 293 8.36 16.16 2.67
N VAL A 294 9.39 16.67 2.01
CA VAL A 294 10.78 16.64 2.50
C VAL A 294 10.90 17.55 3.72
N ASP A 295 10.36 18.77 3.63
CA ASP A 295 10.37 19.75 4.72
C ASP A 295 9.59 19.24 5.93
N LEU A 296 8.49 18.52 5.71
CA LEU A 296 7.74 17.83 6.76
C LEU A 296 8.61 16.81 7.50
N LEU A 297 9.34 15.94 6.80
CA LEU A 297 10.22 14.97 7.45
C LEU A 297 11.37 15.64 8.23
N VAL A 298 11.95 16.70 7.68
CA VAL A 298 12.98 17.51 8.36
C VAL A 298 12.41 18.14 9.63
N ARG A 299 11.20 18.71 9.57
CA ARG A 299 10.51 19.25 10.74
C ARG A 299 10.28 18.19 11.82
N LEU A 300 9.82 17.00 11.43
CA LEU A 300 9.60 15.87 12.35
C LEU A 300 10.92 15.42 13.00
N LYS A 301 12.00 15.30 12.22
CA LYS A 301 13.34 14.99 12.74
C LYS A 301 13.82 16.02 13.77
N ASN A 302 13.70 17.30 13.44
CA ASN A 302 14.09 18.40 14.34
C ASN A 302 13.21 18.47 15.60
N GLY A 303 11.97 17.99 15.52
CA GLY A 303 11.05 17.84 16.66
C GLY A 303 11.31 16.59 17.52
N GLY A 304 12.31 15.78 17.20
CA GLY A 304 12.71 14.61 17.99
C GLY A 304 12.33 13.25 17.40
N CYS A 305 11.58 13.19 16.29
CA CYS A 305 11.29 11.92 15.62
C CYS A 305 12.60 11.30 15.09
N LYS A 306 12.73 9.97 15.20
CA LYS A 306 13.73 9.25 14.39
C LYS A 306 13.13 9.00 12.98
N VAL A 307 13.90 9.32 11.94
CA VAL A 307 13.45 9.29 10.54
C VAL A 307 14.48 8.55 9.69
N TRP A 308 14.00 7.60 8.87
CA TRP A 308 14.82 6.83 7.93
C TRP A 308 14.17 6.77 6.55
N VAL A 309 14.99 6.82 5.49
CA VAL A 309 14.52 6.78 4.11
C VAL A 309 15.29 5.71 3.33
N VAL A 310 14.56 4.87 2.59
CA VAL A 310 15.12 4.06 1.50
C VAL A 310 14.39 4.41 0.21
N ALA A 311 15.13 4.63 -0.88
CA ALA A 311 14.52 4.98 -2.15
C ALA A 311 15.35 4.52 -3.35
N ASN A 312 14.69 4.35 -4.50
CA ASN A 312 15.41 4.14 -5.76
C ASN A 312 15.99 5.46 -6.30
N LYS A 313 15.15 6.50 -6.36
CA LYS A 313 15.56 7.84 -6.76
C LYS A 313 15.16 8.89 -5.73
N VAL A 314 16.12 9.72 -5.34
CA VAL A 314 15.90 10.99 -4.62
C VAL A 314 16.60 12.08 -5.42
N GLU A 315 15.89 13.15 -5.75
CA GLU A 315 16.47 14.29 -6.45
C GLU A 315 17.38 15.13 -5.56
N SER A 316 18.28 15.89 -6.19
CA SER A 316 19.45 16.46 -5.52
C SER A 316 19.09 17.47 -4.43
N THR A 317 18.06 18.29 -4.62
CA THR A 317 17.64 19.26 -3.61
C THR A 317 17.05 18.55 -2.40
N SER A 318 16.17 17.58 -2.63
CA SER A 318 15.54 16.76 -1.60
C SER A 318 16.57 15.94 -0.81
N LEU A 319 17.53 15.32 -1.50
CA LEU A 319 18.62 14.59 -0.88
C LEU A 319 19.50 15.51 -0.03
N GLY A 320 19.82 16.70 -0.54
CA GLY A 320 20.57 17.72 0.20
C GLY A 320 19.89 18.13 1.51
N LYS A 321 18.56 18.34 1.48
CA LYS A 321 17.77 18.65 2.68
C LYS A 321 17.79 17.51 3.70
N PHE A 322 17.61 16.25 3.27
CA PHE A 322 17.70 15.10 4.17
C PHE A 322 19.07 15.00 4.84
N LYS A 323 20.16 15.11 4.06
CA LYS A 323 21.53 15.09 4.59
C LYS A 323 21.78 16.23 5.57
N GLY A 324 21.36 17.45 5.23
CA GLY A 324 21.50 18.63 6.08
C GLY A 324 20.79 18.50 7.43
N ALA A 325 19.68 17.75 7.48
CA ALA A 325 18.94 17.45 8.71
C ALA A 325 19.45 16.18 9.45
N GLY A 326 20.49 15.50 8.95
CA GLY A 326 20.96 14.24 9.51
C GLY A 326 19.95 13.09 9.39
N ILE A 327 19.11 13.09 8.35
CA ILE A 327 18.22 11.97 8.02
C ILE A 327 19.02 10.98 7.17
N SER A 328 19.05 9.73 7.61
CA SER A 328 19.79 8.68 6.92
C SER A 328 19.01 8.16 5.72
N VAL A 329 19.60 8.28 4.53
CA VAL A 329 19.00 7.90 3.24
C VAL A 329 19.81 6.77 2.62
N ARG A 330 19.12 5.69 2.24
CA ARG A 330 19.71 4.53 1.57
C ARG A 330 19.17 4.40 0.15
N LYS A 331 20.03 4.02 -0.79
CA LYS A 331 19.63 3.68 -2.15
C LYS A 331 19.39 2.18 -2.27
N HIS A 332 18.28 1.78 -2.87
CA HIS A 332 18.05 0.40 -3.30
C HIS A 332 17.07 0.40 -4.48
N ASP A 333 16.97 -0.69 -5.23
CA ASP A 333 15.95 -0.92 -6.28
C ASP A 333 14.54 -1.08 -5.67
N VAL A 334 14.06 0.00 -5.06
CA VAL A 334 12.75 0.13 -4.44
C VAL A 334 11.74 0.58 -5.48
N HIS A 335 10.66 -0.18 -5.62
CA HIS A 335 9.44 0.24 -6.29
C HIS A 335 8.26 0.32 -5.31
N ASP A 336 8.51 0.19 -4.01
CA ASP A 336 7.57 0.51 -2.95
C ASP A 336 7.14 1.97 -2.94
N LYS A 337 5.97 2.20 -2.36
CA LYS A 337 5.44 3.51 -2.00
C LYS A 337 4.75 3.40 -0.65
N PHE A 338 5.51 3.23 0.43
CA PHE A 338 4.95 3.12 1.77
C PHE A 338 5.66 3.98 2.81
N ILE A 339 4.91 4.34 3.86
CA ILE A 339 5.41 5.06 5.02
C ILE A 339 4.95 4.33 6.27
N LEU A 340 5.86 4.11 7.21
CA LEU A 340 5.54 3.60 8.54
C LEU A 340 5.62 4.75 9.53
N VAL A 341 4.57 4.90 10.33
CA VAL A 341 4.51 5.91 11.39
C VAL A 341 4.15 5.21 12.68
N TYR A 342 5.04 5.31 13.67
CA TYR A 342 4.73 5.04 15.06
C TYR A 342 4.81 6.36 15.81
N SER A 343 3.67 6.96 16.12
CA SER A 343 3.62 8.24 16.83
C SER A 343 2.23 8.54 17.39
N ARG A 344 2.15 9.53 18.28
CA ARG A 344 0.92 10.24 18.61
C ARG A 344 0.50 11.12 17.44
N PHE A 345 -0.81 11.32 17.34
CA PHE A 345 -1.44 12.27 16.43
C PHE A 345 -2.13 13.36 17.24
N ALA A 346 -2.36 14.54 16.66
CA ALA A 346 -2.89 15.71 17.39
C ALA A 346 -4.15 15.41 18.24
N GLU A 347 -5.01 14.50 17.79
CA GLU A 347 -6.24 14.10 18.49
C GLU A 347 -6.11 12.81 19.33
N SER A 348 -4.91 12.23 19.44
CA SER A 348 -4.65 10.95 20.13
C SER A 348 -3.64 11.12 21.27
N THR A 349 -3.95 10.52 22.43
CA THR A 349 -3.01 10.43 23.55
C THR A 349 -2.00 9.30 23.40
N ASP A 350 -2.35 8.26 22.66
CA ASP A 350 -1.53 7.06 22.51
C ASP A 350 -0.81 7.06 21.16
N ASN A 351 0.37 6.42 21.15
CA ASN A 351 1.09 6.12 19.93
C ASN A 351 0.26 5.15 19.07
N ARG A 352 0.25 5.39 17.76
CA ARG A 352 -0.50 4.62 16.77
C ARG A 352 0.48 3.97 15.80
N SER A 353 0.25 2.70 15.46
CA SER A 353 1.05 1.96 14.47
C SER A 353 0.39 2.01 13.11
N LEU A 354 0.80 2.98 12.28
CA LEU A 354 0.22 3.24 10.97
C LEU A 354 1.12 2.75 9.84
N VAL A 355 0.47 2.18 8.83
CA VAL A 355 1.07 1.89 7.53
C VAL A 355 0.34 2.71 6.49
N PHE A 356 1.07 3.52 5.75
CA PHE A 356 0.57 4.15 4.53
C PHE A 356 1.17 3.42 3.33
N THR A 357 0.38 3.10 2.32
CA THR A 357 0.85 2.45 1.08
C THR A 357 0.00 2.85 -0.12
N GLY A 358 0.24 2.26 -1.29
CA GLY A 358 -0.52 2.45 -2.52
C GLY A 358 0.40 2.56 -3.72
N SER A 359 0.00 3.36 -4.69
CA SER A 359 0.75 3.58 -5.94
C SER A 359 1.51 4.92 -5.96
N HIS A 360 1.26 5.77 -4.97
CA HIS A 360 1.58 7.20 -4.96
C HIS A 360 3.07 7.49 -4.74
N ASN A 361 3.80 7.86 -5.79
CA ASN A 361 5.16 8.40 -5.66
C ASN A 361 5.16 9.79 -5.00
N TRP A 362 6.32 10.24 -4.52
CA TRP A 362 6.50 11.61 -4.02
C TRP A 362 6.92 12.56 -5.15
N THR A 363 6.06 12.64 -6.18
CA THR A 363 6.22 13.52 -7.35
C THR A 363 4.99 14.40 -7.53
N TYR A 364 5.15 15.55 -8.19
CA TYR A 364 4.03 16.42 -8.58
C TYR A 364 2.94 15.64 -9.33
N SER A 365 3.32 14.86 -10.36
CA SER A 365 2.35 14.12 -11.16
C SER A 365 1.50 13.16 -10.32
N ALA A 366 2.09 12.46 -9.35
CA ALA A 366 1.32 11.53 -8.52
C ALA A 366 0.16 12.20 -7.77
N ASN A 367 0.35 13.43 -7.25
CA ASN A 367 -0.72 14.12 -6.53
C ASN A 367 -1.68 14.87 -7.47
N TYR A 368 -1.13 15.59 -8.44
CA TYR A 368 -1.86 16.60 -9.19
C TYR A 368 -2.28 16.15 -10.59
N ARG A 369 -1.81 14.98 -11.08
CA ARG A 369 -2.06 14.55 -12.47
C ARG A 369 -2.49 13.11 -12.62
N ASN A 370 -1.93 12.18 -11.86
CA ASN A 370 -2.13 10.76 -12.09
C ASN A 370 -3.39 10.28 -11.37
N ASP A 371 -3.95 9.18 -11.87
CA ASP A 371 -4.94 8.40 -11.12
C ASP A 371 -4.19 7.45 -10.16
N GLU A 372 -4.03 7.86 -8.91
CA GLU A 372 -3.33 7.10 -7.86
C GLU A 372 -4.27 6.78 -6.71
N ILE A 373 -3.86 5.82 -5.89
CA ILE A 373 -4.40 5.63 -4.54
C ILE A 373 -3.30 5.78 -3.49
N PHE A 374 -3.65 6.43 -2.39
CA PHE A 374 -2.89 6.52 -1.15
C PHE A 374 -3.76 5.96 -0.03
N VAL A 375 -3.25 4.97 0.69
CA VAL A 375 -4.05 4.15 1.60
C VAL A 375 -3.41 4.16 2.98
N ARG A 376 -4.18 4.44 4.02
CA ARG A 376 -3.79 4.29 5.42
C ARG A 376 -4.45 3.05 6.02
N LEU A 377 -3.62 2.24 6.66
CA LEU A 377 -3.98 1.09 7.48
C LEU A 377 -3.43 1.28 8.90
N GLU A 378 -4.03 0.58 9.85
CA GLU A 378 -3.62 0.63 11.24
C GLU A 378 -3.67 -0.77 11.86
N SER A 379 -2.49 -1.30 12.18
CA SER A 379 -2.29 -2.62 12.78
C SER A 379 -0.84 -2.76 13.20
N GLU A 380 -0.59 -3.15 14.45
CA GLU A 380 0.77 -3.44 14.93
C GLU A 380 1.42 -4.59 14.17
N ALA A 381 0.64 -5.63 13.84
CA ALA A 381 1.14 -6.77 13.08
C ALA A 381 1.55 -6.36 11.66
N LEU A 382 0.76 -5.52 10.98
CA LEU A 382 1.16 -4.99 9.67
C LEU A 382 2.36 -4.06 9.79
N TYR A 383 2.38 -3.17 10.78
CA TYR A 383 3.53 -2.29 11.02
C TYR A 383 4.81 -3.10 11.19
N SER A 384 4.78 -4.16 11.98
CA SER A 384 5.94 -5.04 12.19
C SER A 384 6.37 -5.74 10.90
N ALA A 385 5.43 -6.22 10.09
CA ALA A 385 5.76 -6.88 8.82
C ALA A 385 6.39 -5.92 7.81
N TYR A 386 5.83 -4.70 7.67
CA TYR A 386 6.43 -3.67 6.83
C TYR A 386 7.76 -3.15 7.39
N TYR A 387 7.95 -3.15 8.71
CA TYR A 387 9.23 -2.80 9.32
C TYR A 387 10.33 -3.79 8.93
N ASP A 388 10.04 -5.10 8.98
CA ASP A 388 10.95 -6.14 8.50
C ASP A 388 11.26 -5.94 7.00
N HIS A 389 10.24 -5.70 6.16
CA HIS A 389 10.41 -5.44 4.72
C HIS A 389 11.21 -4.15 4.43
N PHE A 390 10.97 -3.08 5.20
CA PHE A 390 11.75 -1.85 5.12
C PHE A 390 13.23 -2.13 5.39
N ASN A 391 13.53 -2.90 6.44
CA ASN A 391 14.89 -3.23 6.82
C ASN A 391 15.59 -4.14 5.79
N ASP A 392 14.85 -5.03 5.13
CA ASP A 392 15.40 -5.84 4.02
C ASP A 392 15.98 -4.95 2.91
N ALA A 393 15.30 -3.86 2.54
CA ALA A 393 15.81 -2.90 1.56
C ALA A 393 16.84 -1.92 2.16
N TYR A 394 16.55 -1.37 3.35
CA TYR A 394 17.34 -0.29 3.96
C TYR A 394 18.72 -0.77 4.42
N ASN A 395 18.82 -1.92 5.08
CA ASN A 395 20.09 -2.42 5.63
C ASN A 395 21.05 -2.91 4.55
N ASN A 396 20.51 -3.35 3.41
CA ASN A 396 21.31 -3.84 2.27
C ASN A 396 21.59 -2.76 1.21
N GLY A 397 21.04 -1.55 1.37
CA GLY A 397 21.28 -0.42 0.48
C GLY A 397 22.53 0.38 0.86
N PRO A 398 23.34 0.85 -0.10
CA PRO A 398 24.37 1.85 0.18
C PRO A 398 23.76 3.17 0.66
N ALA A 399 24.52 3.92 1.48
CA ALA A 399 24.16 5.29 1.83
C ALA A 399 24.22 6.19 0.59
N MET A 400 23.26 7.12 0.48
CA MET A 400 23.22 8.12 -0.60
C MET A 400 24.06 9.34 -0.30
#